data_AF-A0A7L2QP76-F1
#
_entry.id   AF-A0A7L2QP76-F1
#
_cell.length_a   1.000
_cell.length_b   1.000
_cell.length_c   1.000
_cell.angle_alpha   90.00
_cell.angle_beta   90.00
_cell.angle_gamma   90.00
#
_symmetry.space_group_name_H-M   'P 1'
#
loop_
_entity.id
_entity.type
_entity.pdbx_description
1 polymer ?
#
loop_
_entity_poly.entity_id
_entity_poly.type
_entity_poly.pdbx_seq_one_letter_code
_entity_poly.pdbx_strand_id
1 'polypeptide(L)'
;GKEVIIANAIIAILTIGGQQLFSFFTFSCPCHVGQNLIYGLAFLGVPALILLIVGYALNNQTWRLVMGKRPHFERVTSSNRLLKCKLVCFVLCSITGRALVAPVTWLAVTLINGSYYICAVSEYVPVYYSGAAPNVTASECSRILATFPCSQLVPPELTQARDEVILLLRYQSQVAGWLLIAVVVITVFLSYCLASCFSPLSFLHFRYWSSYVDNEQELFDEATEQHSRLYAMQHVRKFFGFVPGSENIKEIRIPCLREWQAISGLAFLKRVDEEHYDYSLLHDWALKERASGKYLRIDEDP
;
A
#
# COMPACT_ATOMS: atom_id res chain seq x y z
N GLY A 1 10.11 9.18 10.21
CA GLY A 1 11.37 8.82 9.51
C GLY A 1 11.83 7.42 9.87
N LYS A 2 12.47 7.24 11.04
CA LYS A 2 12.90 5.93 11.54
C LYS A 2 11.75 4.94 11.76
N GLU A 3 10.61 5.40 12.26
CA GLU A 3 9.47 4.51 12.52
C GLU A 3 8.84 3.91 11.27
N VAL A 4 8.77 4.68 10.18
CA VAL A 4 8.28 4.17 8.88
C VAL A 4 9.25 3.15 8.28
N ILE A 5 10.56 3.33 8.48
CA ILE A 5 11.58 2.35 8.05
C ILE A 5 11.47 1.08 8.89
N ILE A 6 11.25 1.20 10.20
CA ILE A 6 11.05 0.07 11.12
C ILE A 6 9.75 -0.67 10.79
N ALA A 7 8.64 0.04 10.56
CA ALA A 7 7.37 -0.56 10.17
C ALA A 7 7.48 -1.30 8.82
N ASN A 8 8.13 -0.69 7.81
CA ASN A 8 8.37 -1.34 6.53
C ASN A 8 9.32 -2.53 6.65
N ALA A 9 10.34 -2.46 7.52
CA ALA A 9 11.23 -3.58 7.80
C ALA A 9 10.50 -4.72 8.53
N ILE A 10 9.62 -4.42 9.48
CA ILE A 10 8.77 -5.40 10.17
C ILE A 10 7.82 -6.06 9.18
N ILE A 11 7.15 -5.29 8.31
CA ILE A 11 6.29 -5.82 7.25
C ILE A 11 7.10 -6.72 6.31
N ALA A 12 8.30 -6.30 5.90
CA ALA A 12 9.18 -7.11 5.07
C ALA A 12 9.60 -8.41 5.77
N ILE A 13 9.97 -8.36 7.05
CA ILE A 13 10.34 -9.53 7.86
C ILE A 13 9.14 -10.47 8.05
N LEU A 14 7.94 -9.94 8.34
CA LEU A 14 6.71 -10.72 8.42
C LEU A 14 6.34 -11.35 7.08
N THR A 15 6.62 -10.67 5.97
CA THR A 15 6.39 -11.20 4.62
C THR A 15 7.41 -12.30 4.28
N ILE A 16 8.69 -12.12 4.62
CA ILE A 16 9.75 -13.13 4.44
C ILE A 16 9.49 -14.35 5.34
N GLY A 17 9.13 -14.13 6.60
CA GLY A 17 8.78 -15.19 7.56
C GLY A 17 7.50 -15.92 7.17
N GLY A 18 6.48 -15.18 6.71
CA GLY A 18 5.25 -15.71 6.15
C GLY A 18 5.51 -16.53 4.88
N GLN A 19 6.39 -16.08 3.99
CA GLN A 19 6.78 -16.85 2.80
C GLN A 19 7.54 -18.13 3.16
N GLN A 20 8.50 -18.08 4.10
CA GLN A 20 9.20 -19.30 4.52
C GLN A 20 8.25 -20.30 5.18
N LEU A 21 7.27 -19.83 5.96
CA LEU A 21 6.23 -20.69 6.54
C LEU A 21 5.26 -21.25 5.47
N PHE A 22 4.77 -20.43 4.53
CA PHE A 22 3.85 -20.91 3.49
C PHE A 22 4.53 -21.81 2.43
N SER A 23 5.74 -21.46 2.01
CA SER A 23 6.53 -22.23 1.03
C SER A 23 7.00 -23.58 1.60
N PHE A 24 7.19 -23.68 2.92
CA PHE A 24 7.61 -24.93 3.56
C PHE A 24 6.42 -25.88 3.83
N PHE A 25 5.23 -25.35 4.14
CA PHE A 25 4.10 -26.18 4.57
C PHE A 25 3.04 -26.53 3.50
N THR A 26 2.99 -25.87 2.34
CA THR A 26 1.83 -26.07 1.42
C THR A 26 2.13 -26.14 -0.08
N PHE A 27 3.32 -25.78 -0.55
CA PHE A 27 3.59 -25.79 -1.99
C PHE A 27 4.13 -27.16 -2.45
N SER A 28 3.34 -27.87 -3.25
CA SER A 28 3.74 -29.08 -3.96
C SER A 28 3.25 -28.98 -5.40
N CYS A 29 4.17 -29.03 -6.36
CA CYS A 29 3.81 -28.91 -7.78
C CYS A 29 3.00 -30.15 -8.21
N PRO A 30 1.88 -30.01 -8.95
CA PRO A 30 1.05 -31.14 -9.35
C PRO A 30 1.72 -32.04 -10.41
N CYS A 31 2.74 -31.52 -11.10
CA CYS A 31 3.52 -32.23 -12.11
C CYS A 31 2.67 -32.84 -13.24
N HIS A 32 1.71 -32.03 -13.70
CA HIS A 32 0.78 -32.37 -14.77
C HIS A 32 0.70 -31.21 -15.77
N VAL A 33 0.64 -31.55 -17.06
CA VAL A 33 0.56 -30.59 -18.17
C VAL A 33 -0.66 -29.68 -18.00
N GLY A 34 -0.48 -28.38 -18.20
CA GLY A 34 -1.47 -27.31 -18.04
C GLY A 34 -1.82 -26.94 -16.59
N GLN A 35 -1.75 -27.88 -15.65
CA GLN A 35 -2.02 -27.61 -14.23
C GLN A 35 -0.83 -26.92 -13.55
N ASN A 36 0.39 -27.28 -13.96
CA ASN A 36 1.63 -26.68 -13.49
C ASN A 36 1.64 -25.14 -13.62
N LEU A 37 1.28 -24.64 -14.81
CA LEU A 37 1.19 -23.20 -15.08
C LEU A 37 0.19 -22.51 -14.14
N ILE A 38 -1.04 -23.02 -14.09
CA ILE A 38 -2.13 -22.42 -13.31
C ILE A 38 -1.77 -22.42 -11.82
N TYR A 39 -1.26 -23.55 -11.31
CA TYR A 39 -0.91 -23.69 -9.91
C TYR A 39 0.26 -22.77 -9.51
N GLY A 40 1.34 -22.76 -10.31
CA GLY A 40 2.49 -21.90 -10.04
C GLY A 40 2.14 -20.41 -10.11
N LEU A 41 1.35 -19.99 -11.10
CA LEU A 41 0.88 -18.60 -11.21
C LEU A 41 -0.07 -18.20 -10.09
N ALA A 42 -0.93 -19.11 -9.61
CA ALA A 42 -1.82 -18.84 -8.49
C ALA A 42 -1.03 -18.52 -7.21
N PHE A 43 -0.01 -19.33 -6.88
CA PHE A 43 0.85 -19.08 -5.70
C PHE A 43 1.74 -17.84 -5.86
N LEU A 44 2.08 -17.47 -7.10
CA LEU A 44 2.80 -16.23 -7.38
C LEU A 44 1.91 -14.99 -7.23
N GLY A 45 0.71 -15.00 -7.84
CA GLY A 45 -0.13 -13.82 -8.02
C GLY A 45 -1.23 -13.61 -6.98
N VAL A 46 -1.88 -14.68 -6.49
CA VAL A 46 -3.03 -14.54 -5.57
C VAL A 46 -2.63 -13.91 -4.23
N PRO A 47 -1.54 -14.32 -3.57
CA PRO A 47 -1.10 -13.64 -2.34
C PRO A 47 -0.73 -12.18 -2.58
N ALA A 48 -0.10 -11.85 -3.71
CA ALA A 48 0.17 -10.46 -4.09
C ALA A 48 -1.14 -9.65 -4.25
N LEU A 49 -2.15 -10.22 -4.91
CA LEU A 49 -3.45 -9.56 -5.05
C LEU A 49 -4.13 -9.32 -3.70
N ILE A 50 -4.10 -10.31 -2.79
CA ILE A 50 -4.64 -10.17 -1.44
C ILE A 50 -3.91 -9.06 -0.68
N LEU A 51 -2.57 -9.06 -0.71
CA LEU A 51 -1.74 -8.02 -0.08
C LEU A 51 -2.04 -6.63 -0.65
N LEU A 52 -2.29 -6.53 -1.95
CA LEU A 52 -2.68 -5.27 -2.59
C LEU A 52 -4.03 -4.75 -2.06
N ILE A 53 -5.05 -5.62 -1.99
CA ILE A 53 -6.37 -5.27 -1.47
C ILE A 53 -6.29 -4.82 -0.02
N VAL A 54 -5.57 -5.57 0.81
CA VAL A 54 -5.33 -5.22 2.23
C VAL A 54 -4.59 -3.89 2.33
N GLY A 55 -3.57 -3.66 1.49
CA GLY A 55 -2.82 -2.40 1.44
C GLY A 55 -3.71 -1.19 1.14
N TYR A 56 -4.68 -1.31 0.23
CA TYR A 56 -5.65 -0.25 -0.01
C TYR A 56 -6.63 -0.07 1.15
N ALA A 57 -7.11 -1.17 1.74
CA ALA A 57 -8.10 -1.17 2.81
C ALA A 57 -7.56 -0.58 4.13
N LEU A 58 -6.28 -0.78 4.45
CA LEU A 58 -5.64 -0.23 5.65
C LEU A 58 -5.17 1.22 5.50
N ASN A 59 -5.20 1.77 4.29
CA ASN A 59 -4.72 3.13 4.04
C ASN A 59 -5.84 4.16 4.24
N ASN A 60 -5.74 4.94 5.33
CA ASN A 60 -6.71 6.01 5.66
C ASN A 60 -6.89 7.03 4.51
N GLN A 61 -5.87 7.28 3.70
CA GLN A 61 -5.97 8.19 2.55
C GLN A 61 -6.87 7.63 1.44
N THR A 62 -6.92 6.31 1.27
CA THR A 62 -7.88 5.66 0.37
C THR A 62 -9.31 5.98 0.80
N TRP A 63 -9.59 5.83 2.10
CA TRP A 63 -10.89 6.11 2.67
C TRP A 63 -11.25 7.58 2.64
N ARG A 64 -10.30 8.50 2.84
CA ARG A 64 -10.51 9.94 2.64
C ARG A 64 -10.89 10.28 1.20
N LEU A 65 -10.33 9.57 0.22
CA LEU A 65 -10.68 9.74 -1.20
C LEU A 65 -12.06 9.16 -1.53
N VAL A 66 -12.43 8.01 -0.94
CA VAL A 66 -13.70 7.31 -1.20
C VAL A 66 -14.87 7.92 -0.43
N MET A 67 -14.70 8.19 0.86
CA MET A 67 -15.73 8.73 1.77
C MET A 67 -15.75 10.26 1.79
N GLY A 68 -14.67 10.92 1.37
CA GLY A 68 -14.66 12.36 1.20
C GLY A 68 -15.69 12.76 0.16
N LYS A 69 -16.80 13.36 0.59
CA LYS A 69 -17.72 14.00 -0.34
C LYS A 69 -16.93 15.04 -1.13
N ARG A 70 -17.06 15.02 -2.46
CA ARG A 70 -16.61 16.14 -3.29
C ARG A 70 -17.23 17.39 -2.66
N PRO A 71 -16.43 18.40 -2.29
CA PRO A 71 -17.01 19.66 -1.85
C PRO A 71 -18.01 20.08 -2.91
N HIS A 72 -19.12 20.67 -2.49
CA HIS A 72 -20.04 21.38 -3.37
C HIS A 72 -19.22 22.52 -4.00
N PHE A 73 -18.49 22.19 -5.07
CA PHE A 73 -17.48 23.05 -5.65
C PHE A 73 -18.25 24.00 -6.55
N GLU A 74 -18.59 25.16 -6.01
CA GLU A 74 -19.02 26.29 -6.82
C GLU A 74 -18.03 26.47 -7.98
N ARG A 75 -18.60 26.79 -9.14
CA ARG A 75 -17.94 26.91 -10.44
C ARG A 75 -16.64 27.70 -10.32
N VAL A 76 -15.50 27.00 -10.34
CA VAL A 76 -14.20 27.60 -10.63
C VAL A 76 -13.76 27.13 -12.02
N THR A 77 -13.43 28.11 -12.84
CA THR A 77 -13.24 28.12 -14.30
C THR A 77 -12.27 27.08 -14.88
N SER A 78 -12.37 26.87 -16.20
CA SER A 78 -11.77 25.77 -16.99
C SER A 78 -10.25 25.65 -16.90
N SER A 79 -9.52 26.72 -16.57
CA SER A 79 -8.05 26.75 -16.51
C SER A 79 -7.45 25.86 -15.41
N ASN A 80 -8.23 25.47 -14.39
CA ASN A 80 -7.75 24.68 -13.24
C ASN A 80 -7.98 23.17 -13.37
N ARG A 81 -8.55 22.68 -14.48
CA ARG A 81 -8.87 21.24 -14.64
C ARG A 81 -7.60 20.38 -14.75
N LEU A 82 -6.57 20.87 -15.45
CA LEU A 82 -5.33 20.14 -15.67
C LEU A 82 -4.51 20.01 -14.37
N LEU A 83 -4.44 21.09 -13.58
CA LEU A 83 -3.80 21.10 -12.26
C LEU A 83 -4.51 20.16 -11.29
N LYS A 84 -5.85 20.17 -11.27
CA LYS A 84 -6.66 19.23 -10.49
C LYS A 84 -6.38 17.77 -10.88
N CYS A 85 -6.29 17.48 -12.17
CA CYS A 85 -5.99 16.13 -12.65
C CYS A 85 -4.58 15.66 -12.24
N LYS A 86 -3.58 16.55 -12.31
CA LYS A 86 -2.21 16.28 -11.83
C LYS A 86 -2.17 15.97 -10.33
N LEU A 87 -2.92 16.74 -9.55
CA LEU A 87 -2.98 16.61 -8.09
C LEU A 87 -3.67 15.32 -7.63
N VAL A 88 -4.79 14.99 -8.28
CA VAL A 88 -5.49 13.71 -8.06
C VAL A 88 -4.63 12.53 -8.49
N CYS A 89 -3.95 12.63 -9.64
CA CYS A 89 -3.00 11.63 -10.09
C CYS A 89 -1.85 11.43 -9.10
N PHE A 90 -1.27 12.52 -8.58
CA PHE A 90 -0.22 12.46 -7.56
C PHE A 90 -0.69 11.75 -6.28
N VAL A 91 -1.88 12.07 -5.78
CA VAL A 91 -2.45 11.40 -4.60
C VAL A 91 -2.70 9.92 -4.87
N LEU A 92 -3.29 9.58 -6.02
CA LEU A 92 -3.50 8.19 -6.40
C LEU A 92 -2.17 7.44 -6.50
N CYS A 93 -1.15 8.02 -7.14
CA CYS A 93 0.19 7.44 -7.20
C CYS A 93 0.80 7.23 -5.82
N SER A 94 0.61 8.15 -4.88
CA SER A 94 1.08 8.03 -3.50
C SER A 94 0.36 6.89 -2.75
N ILE A 95 -0.98 6.82 -2.85
CA ILE A 95 -1.80 5.76 -2.25
C ILE A 95 -1.41 4.40 -2.81
N THR A 96 -1.39 4.29 -4.14
CA THR A 96 -1.00 3.07 -4.87
C THR A 96 0.43 2.66 -4.56
N GLY A 97 1.37 3.61 -4.49
CA GLY A 97 2.77 3.36 -4.15
C GLY A 97 2.92 2.72 -2.77
N ARG A 98 2.17 3.20 -1.76
CA ARG A 98 2.15 2.59 -0.42
C ARG A 98 1.52 1.19 -0.43
N ALA A 99 0.41 1.01 -1.14
CA ALA A 99 -0.28 -0.28 -1.25
C ALA A 99 0.56 -1.34 -2.00
N LEU A 100 1.44 -0.92 -2.93
CA LEU A 100 2.27 -1.82 -3.73
C LEU A 100 3.50 -2.39 -3.00
N VAL A 101 3.89 -1.85 -1.84
CA VAL A 101 5.12 -2.29 -1.14
C VAL A 101 5.08 -3.79 -0.82
N ALA A 102 4.02 -4.26 -0.17
CA ALA A 102 3.87 -5.66 0.21
C ALA A 102 3.79 -6.62 -1.00
N PRO A 103 2.93 -6.40 -2.03
CA PRO A 103 2.85 -7.31 -3.17
C PRO A 103 4.12 -7.34 -4.01
N VAL A 104 4.80 -6.21 -4.22
CA VAL A 104 6.09 -6.19 -4.92
C VAL A 104 7.15 -6.96 -4.14
N THR A 105 7.18 -6.81 -2.81
CA THR A 105 8.10 -7.58 -1.95
C THR A 105 7.82 -9.07 -2.04
N TRP A 106 6.55 -9.49 -1.96
CA TRP A 106 6.15 -10.90 -2.15
C TRP A 106 6.65 -11.46 -3.49
N LEU A 107 6.40 -10.74 -4.58
CA LEU A 107 6.85 -11.17 -5.92
C LEU A 107 8.37 -11.27 -6.01
N ALA A 108 9.11 -10.30 -5.46
CA ALA A 108 10.56 -10.33 -5.46
C ALA A 108 11.11 -11.54 -4.70
N VAL A 109 10.61 -11.80 -3.48
CA VAL A 109 11.12 -12.89 -2.64
C VAL A 109 10.69 -14.27 -3.18
N THR A 110 9.51 -14.39 -3.79
CA THR A 110 9.07 -15.64 -4.44
C THR A 110 9.80 -15.92 -5.75
N LEU A 111 10.13 -14.89 -6.54
CA LEU A 111 10.96 -15.02 -7.74
C LEU A 111 12.41 -15.37 -7.41
N ILE A 112 12.99 -14.80 -6.35
CA ILE A 112 14.34 -15.16 -5.88
C ILE A 112 14.39 -16.63 -5.40
N ASN A 113 13.34 -17.09 -4.71
CA ASN A 113 13.21 -18.49 -4.32
C ASN A 113 13.08 -19.42 -5.55
N GLY A 114 12.27 -19.00 -6.53
CA GLY A 114 12.15 -19.63 -7.84
C GLY A 114 11.27 -20.87 -7.92
N SER A 115 10.85 -21.46 -6.78
CA SER A 115 10.04 -22.70 -6.77
C SER A 115 8.73 -22.58 -7.54
N TYR A 116 8.02 -21.45 -7.43
CA TYR A 116 6.75 -21.23 -8.13
C TYR A 116 6.95 -21.03 -9.64
N TYR A 117 8.00 -20.29 -10.01
CA TYR A 117 8.37 -20.07 -11.41
C TYR A 117 8.78 -21.37 -12.10
N ILE A 118 9.60 -22.18 -11.43
CA ILE A 118 10.02 -23.50 -11.92
C ILE A 118 8.80 -24.38 -12.21
N CYS A 119 7.87 -24.48 -11.26
CA CYS A 119 6.64 -25.25 -11.48
C CYS A 119 5.85 -24.69 -12.67
N ALA A 120 5.62 -23.37 -12.72
CA ALA A 120 4.81 -22.73 -13.76
C ALA A 120 5.36 -22.88 -15.18
N VAL A 121 6.69 -22.80 -15.35
CA VAL A 121 7.33 -22.67 -16.67
C VAL A 121 7.95 -23.99 -17.16
N SER A 122 8.09 -24.99 -16.27
CA SER A 122 8.70 -26.30 -16.59
C SER A 122 8.23 -26.89 -17.92
N GLU A 123 6.93 -26.90 -18.18
CA GLU A 123 6.33 -27.51 -19.39
C GLU A 123 6.62 -26.78 -20.71
N TYR A 124 7.14 -25.54 -20.65
CA TYR A 124 7.39 -24.66 -21.79
C TYR A 124 8.87 -24.55 -22.18
N VAL A 125 9.75 -25.29 -21.50
CA VAL A 125 11.18 -25.31 -21.80
C VAL A 125 11.41 -25.91 -23.21
N PRO A 126 12.34 -25.38 -24.02
CA PRO A 126 12.61 -25.91 -25.35
C PRO A 126 12.97 -27.40 -25.33
N VAL A 127 12.49 -28.14 -26.35
CA VAL A 127 12.64 -29.60 -26.49
C VAL A 127 14.08 -30.09 -26.36
N TYR A 128 15.06 -29.27 -26.78
CA TYR A 128 16.49 -29.56 -26.67
C TYR A 128 16.93 -29.90 -25.24
N TYR A 129 16.32 -29.30 -24.22
CA TYR A 129 16.70 -29.50 -22.83
C TYR A 129 16.00 -30.69 -22.16
N SER A 130 15.09 -31.37 -22.84
CA SER A 130 14.33 -32.49 -22.26
C SER A 130 15.16 -33.74 -21.99
N GLY A 131 16.36 -33.85 -22.58
CA GLY A 131 17.18 -35.07 -22.54
C GLY A 131 16.55 -36.27 -23.23
N ALA A 132 15.38 -36.09 -23.86
CA ALA A 132 14.64 -37.14 -24.53
C ALA A 132 15.24 -37.45 -25.91
N ALA A 133 15.06 -38.69 -26.38
CA ALA A 133 15.53 -39.11 -27.70
C ALA A 133 14.99 -38.21 -28.83
N PRO A 134 15.73 -38.05 -29.95
CA PRO A 134 15.36 -37.13 -31.04
C PRO A 134 14.02 -37.43 -31.73
N ASN A 135 13.41 -38.59 -31.47
CA ASN A 135 12.14 -39.02 -32.05
C ASN A 135 10.90 -38.69 -31.18
N VAL A 136 11.05 -37.93 -30.10
CA VAL A 136 9.94 -37.59 -29.19
C VAL A 136 9.11 -36.42 -29.73
N THR A 137 7.78 -36.57 -29.71
CA THR A 137 6.86 -35.52 -30.13
C THR A 137 6.86 -34.35 -29.14
N ALA A 138 6.52 -33.14 -29.58
CA ALA A 138 6.48 -31.96 -28.72
C ALA A 138 5.53 -32.12 -27.51
N SER A 139 4.39 -32.81 -27.69
CA SER A 139 3.44 -33.09 -26.61
C SER A 139 4.00 -34.04 -25.55
N GLU A 140 4.73 -35.07 -26.00
CA GLU A 140 5.35 -36.04 -25.11
C GLU A 140 6.54 -35.42 -24.36
N CYS A 141 7.29 -34.55 -25.03
CA CYS A 141 8.32 -33.73 -24.41
C CYS A 141 7.74 -32.81 -23.31
N SER A 142 6.64 -32.11 -23.59
CA SER A 142 5.98 -31.26 -22.59
C SER A 142 5.49 -32.06 -21.38
N ARG A 143 5.00 -33.29 -21.60
CA ARG A 143 4.60 -34.22 -20.54
C ARG A 143 5.77 -34.64 -19.66
N ILE A 144 6.94 -34.92 -20.25
CA ILE A 144 8.18 -35.21 -19.52
C ILE A 144 8.65 -33.97 -18.74
N LEU A 145 8.71 -32.81 -19.38
CA LEU A 145 9.16 -31.57 -18.75
C LEU A 145 8.25 -31.14 -17.59
N ALA A 146 6.94 -31.38 -17.68
CA ALA A 146 6.00 -31.11 -16.61
C ALA A 146 6.27 -31.93 -15.34
N THR A 147 6.97 -33.07 -15.40
CA THR A 147 7.32 -33.88 -14.22
C THR A 147 8.63 -33.47 -13.56
N PHE A 148 9.48 -32.69 -14.22
CA PHE A 148 10.80 -32.30 -13.73
C PHE A 148 10.82 -31.61 -12.35
N PRO A 149 9.80 -30.78 -11.98
CA PRO A 149 9.71 -30.23 -10.62
C PRO A 149 9.55 -31.30 -9.54
N CYS A 150 9.04 -32.50 -9.86
CA CYS A 150 8.82 -33.60 -8.92
C CYS A 150 9.88 -34.70 -9.09
N SER A 151 10.88 -34.73 -8.21
CA SER A 151 11.98 -35.70 -8.27
C SER A 151 11.55 -37.17 -8.27
N GLN A 152 10.41 -37.50 -7.66
CA GLN A 152 9.90 -38.87 -7.53
C GLN A 152 9.36 -39.45 -8.85
N LEU A 153 8.99 -38.59 -9.80
CA LEU A 153 8.35 -38.97 -11.07
C LEU A 153 9.33 -39.02 -12.25
N VAL A 154 10.59 -38.66 -12.02
CA VAL A 154 11.61 -38.54 -13.07
C VAL A 154 12.42 -39.83 -13.16
N PRO A 155 12.51 -40.48 -14.34
CA PRO A 155 13.38 -41.63 -14.55
C PRO A 155 14.86 -41.30 -14.28
N PRO A 156 15.67 -42.24 -13.77
CA PRO A 156 17.07 -41.99 -13.42
C PRO A 156 17.91 -41.49 -14.60
N GLU A 157 17.60 -41.96 -15.82
CA GLU A 157 18.25 -41.55 -17.08
C GLU A 157 18.09 -40.06 -17.40
N LEU A 158 17.00 -39.44 -16.95
CA LEU A 158 16.65 -38.04 -17.23
C LEU A 158 17.04 -37.10 -16.08
N THR A 159 17.65 -37.61 -15.00
CA THR A 159 18.01 -36.82 -13.81
C THR A 159 18.95 -35.66 -14.15
N GLN A 160 19.94 -35.90 -15.03
CA GLN A 160 20.88 -34.86 -15.45
C GLN A 160 20.17 -33.74 -16.22
N ALA A 161 19.35 -34.10 -17.23
CA ALA A 161 18.59 -33.13 -18.01
C ALA A 161 17.63 -32.34 -17.12
N ARG A 162 17.01 -33.01 -16.14
CA ARG A 162 16.17 -32.37 -15.12
C ARG A 162 16.95 -31.35 -14.31
N ASP A 163 18.12 -31.69 -13.78
CA ASP A 163 18.92 -30.75 -12.99
C ASP A 163 19.39 -29.54 -13.81
N GLU A 164 19.76 -29.74 -15.09
CA GLU A 164 20.10 -28.66 -16.02
C GLU A 164 18.89 -27.72 -16.27
N VAL A 165 17.70 -28.27 -16.50
CA VAL A 165 16.47 -27.49 -16.68
C VAL A 165 16.10 -26.73 -15.41
N ILE A 166 16.15 -27.37 -14.25
CA ILE A 166 15.84 -26.74 -12.96
C ILE A 166 16.83 -25.60 -12.69
N LEU A 167 18.12 -25.78 -13.01
CA LEU A 167 19.13 -24.74 -12.88
C LEU A 167 18.85 -23.55 -13.81
N LEU A 168 18.50 -23.82 -15.08
CA LEU A 168 18.13 -22.78 -16.06
C LEU A 168 16.91 -21.97 -15.60
N LEU A 169 15.84 -22.64 -15.18
CA LEU A 169 14.62 -21.99 -14.73
C LEU A 169 14.82 -21.20 -13.43
N ARG A 170 15.64 -21.73 -12.51
CA ARG A 170 16.02 -21.00 -11.29
C ARG A 170 16.81 -19.74 -11.62
N TYR A 171 17.78 -19.82 -12.54
CA TYR A 171 18.52 -18.66 -13.04
C TYR A 171 17.58 -17.60 -13.62
N GLN A 172 16.66 -17.99 -14.52
CA GLN A 172 15.70 -17.06 -15.12
C GLN A 172 14.81 -16.38 -14.06
N SER A 173 14.31 -17.15 -13.10
CA SER A 173 13.51 -16.63 -12.00
C SER A 173 14.28 -15.64 -11.12
N GLN A 174 15.52 -15.95 -10.76
CA GLN A 174 16.35 -15.08 -9.93
C GLN A 174 16.74 -13.79 -10.65
N VAL A 175 17.09 -13.88 -11.94
CA VAL A 175 17.34 -12.69 -12.76
C VAL A 175 16.09 -11.82 -12.86
N ALA A 176 14.91 -12.40 -13.09
CA ALA A 176 13.65 -11.67 -13.09
C ALA A 176 13.36 -11.00 -11.74
N GLY A 177 13.63 -11.69 -10.62
CA GLY A 177 13.51 -11.14 -9.27
C GLY A 177 14.44 -9.95 -9.02
N TRP A 178 15.72 -10.05 -9.41
CA TRP A 178 16.68 -8.94 -9.29
C TRP A 178 16.35 -7.76 -10.20
N LEU A 179 15.91 -8.03 -11.43
CA LEU A 179 15.45 -6.98 -12.35
C LEU A 179 14.24 -6.24 -11.80
N LEU A 180 13.27 -6.96 -11.22
CA LEU A 180 12.12 -6.37 -10.55
C LEU A 180 12.57 -5.43 -9.41
N ILE A 181 13.46 -5.88 -8.54
CA ILE A 181 14.00 -5.06 -7.45
C ILE A 181 14.69 -3.80 -8.00
N ALA A 182 15.55 -3.94 -9.02
CA ALA A 182 16.25 -2.82 -9.61
C ALA A 182 15.29 -1.79 -10.21
N VAL A 183 14.28 -2.22 -10.97
CA VAL A 183 13.26 -1.34 -11.56
C VAL A 183 12.49 -0.59 -10.47
N VAL A 184 12.10 -1.27 -9.39
CA VAL A 184 11.38 -0.66 -8.27
C VAL A 184 12.24 0.38 -7.57
N VAL A 185 13.50 0.06 -7.26
CA VAL A 185 14.44 1.00 -6.61
C VAL A 185 14.68 2.24 -7.46
N ILE A 186 14.91 2.07 -8.77
CA ILE A 186 15.09 3.18 -9.71
C ILE A 186 13.82 4.03 -9.77
N THR A 187 12.64 3.40 -9.86
CA THR A 187 11.36 4.12 -9.93
C THR A 187 11.10 4.93 -8.66
N VAL A 188 11.37 4.35 -7.49
CA VAL A 188 11.26 5.05 -6.20
C VAL A 188 12.24 6.21 -6.15
N PHE A 189 13.51 6.00 -6.50
CA PHE A 189 14.51 7.06 -6.54
C PHE A 189 14.11 8.21 -7.47
N LEU A 190 13.71 7.90 -8.71
CA LEU A 190 13.24 8.90 -9.67
C LEU A 190 12.00 9.63 -9.16
N SER A 191 11.07 8.94 -8.48
CA SER A 191 9.90 9.59 -7.90
C SER A 191 10.26 10.61 -6.82
N TYR A 192 11.25 10.32 -5.98
CA TYR A 192 11.78 11.27 -5.00
C TYR A 192 12.48 12.45 -5.67
N CYS A 193 13.29 12.20 -6.71
CA CYS A 193 13.95 13.26 -7.47
C CYS A 193 12.92 14.18 -8.14
N LEU A 194 11.91 13.63 -8.82
CA LEU A 194 10.84 14.39 -9.46
C LEU A 194 10.01 15.16 -8.45
N ALA A 195 9.62 14.53 -7.34
CA ALA A 195 8.89 15.22 -6.28
C ALA A 195 9.70 16.38 -5.69
N SER A 196 11.01 16.23 -5.55
CA SER A 196 11.90 17.30 -5.06
C SER A 196 12.09 18.42 -6.09
N CYS A 197 12.24 18.09 -7.39
CA CYS A 197 12.42 19.09 -8.46
C CYS A 197 11.14 19.87 -8.77
N PHE A 198 9.96 19.26 -8.61
CA PHE A 198 8.66 19.88 -8.90
C PHE A 198 7.95 20.40 -7.64
N SER A 199 8.55 20.26 -6.45
CA SER A 199 7.98 20.81 -5.23
C SER A 199 8.08 22.33 -5.25
N PRO A 200 6.96 23.07 -5.13
CA PRO A 200 6.99 24.51 -4.94
C PRO A 200 7.46 24.90 -3.52
N LEU A 201 7.62 23.93 -2.63
CA LEU A 201 8.07 24.11 -1.24
C LEU A 201 9.54 23.73 -1.09
N SER A 202 10.27 24.53 -0.30
CA SER A 202 11.62 24.20 0.17
C SER A 202 11.60 22.89 0.99
N PHE A 203 12.73 22.16 0.98
CA PHE A 203 12.87 20.90 1.73
C PHE A 203 12.51 21.04 3.22
N LEU A 204 12.93 22.12 3.89
CA LEU A 204 12.60 22.35 5.29
C LEU A 204 11.11 22.62 5.50
N HIS A 205 10.49 23.32 4.56
CA HIS A 205 9.05 23.61 4.58
C HIS A 205 8.22 22.35 4.36
N PHE A 206 8.64 21.47 3.45
CA PHE A 206 8.01 20.15 3.27
C PHE A 206 8.13 19.28 4.52
N ARG A 207 9.28 19.31 5.21
CA ARG A 207 9.45 18.59 6.49
C ARG A 207 8.54 19.14 7.59
N TYR A 208 8.45 20.45 7.72
CA TYR A 208 7.53 21.09 8.66
C TYR A 208 6.09 20.73 8.37
N TRP A 209 5.68 20.82 7.09
CA TRP A 209 4.36 20.38 6.63
C TRP A 209 4.05 18.96 7.05
N SER A 210 4.94 18.00 6.76
CA SER A 210 4.74 16.60 7.12
C SER A 210 4.56 16.44 8.62
N SER A 211 5.42 17.09 9.42
CA SER A 211 5.33 17.04 10.87
C SER A 211 4.05 17.69 11.42
N TYR A 212 3.59 18.77 10.80
CA TYR A 212 2.33 19.43 11.18
C TYR A 212 1.15 18.50 10.96
N VAL A 213 1.07 17.84 9.80
CA VAL A 213 -0.04 16.92 9.49
C VAL A 213 -0.03 15.71 10.42
N ASP A 214 1.16 15.18 10.75
CA ASP A 214 1.28 14.06 11.70
C ASP A 214 0.81 14.48 13.11
N ASN A 215 1.27 15.64 13.61
CA ASN A 215 0.85 16.16 14.92
C ASN A 215 -0.63 16.52 14.98
N GLU A 216 -1.18 17.12 13.90
CA GLU A 216 -2.60 17.44 13.80
C GLU A 216 -3.46 16.18 13.93
N GLN A 217 -3.06 15.09 13.26
CA GLN A 217 -3.80 13.83 13.32
C GLN A 217 -3.75 13.22 14.72
N GLU A 218 -2.58 13.20 15.36
CA GLU A 218 -2.42 12.67 16.72
C GLU A 218 -3.28 13.44 17.74
N LEU A 219 -3.21 14.77 17.72
CA LEU A 219 -4.02 15.62 18.59
C LEU A 219 -5.52 15.49 18.30
N PHE A 220 -5.89 15.32 17.04
CA PHE A 220 -7.30 15.14 16.65
C PHE A 220 -7.86 13.81 17.17
N ASP A 221 -7.09 12.73 17.08
CA ASP A 221 -7.48 11.41 17.57
C ASP A 221 -7.65 11.43 19.10
N GLU A 222 -6.71 12.03 19.83
CA GLU A 222 -6.79 12.19 21.29
C GLU A 222 -8.02 13.03 21.70
N ALA A 223 -8.23 14.19 21.06
CA ALA A 223 -9.37 15.05 21.35
C ALA A 223 -10.71 14.37 21.02
N THR A 224 -10.77 13.58 19.95
CA THR A 224 -11.97 12.83 19.54
C THR A 224 -12.30 11.74 20.54
N GLU A 225 -11.30 11.00 21.04
CA GLU A 225 -11.49 9.98 22.06
C GLU A 225 -12.06 10.61 23.35
N GLN A 226 -11.42 11.67 23.84
CA GLN A 226 -11.88 12.39 25.03
C GLN A 226 -13.30 12.92 24.84
N HIS A 227 -13.58 13.61 23.72
CA HIS A 227 -14.90 14.15 23.42
C HIS A 227 -15.99 13.07 23.38
N SER A 228 -15.74 11.96 22.69
CA SER A 228 -16.71 10.86 22.55
C SER A 228 -17.04 10.21 23.90
N ARG A 229 -16.03 10.06 24.77
CA ARG A 229 -16.19 9.52 26.12
C ARG A 229 -17.05 10.43 26.98
N LEU A 230 -16.76 11.74 26.99
CA LEU A 230 -17.55 12.73 27.73
C LEU A 230 -19.01 12.79 27.24
N TYR A 231 -19.21 12.72 25.93
CA TYR A 231 -20.55 12.71 25.34
C TYR A 231 -21.33 11.44 25.69
N ALA A 232 -20.69 10.28 25.63
CA ALA A 232 -21.30 9.01 26.05
C ALA A 232 -21.65 9.01 27.55
N MET A 233 -20.80 9.59 28.40
CA MET A 233 -21.08 9.72 29.84
C MET A 233 -22.38 10.47 30.11
N GLN A 234 -22.70 11.55 29.37
CA GLN A 234 -23.95 12.28 29.57
C GLN A 234 -25.18 11.40 29.28
N HIS A 235 -25.13 10.60 28.22
CA HIS A 235 -26.21 9.68 27.86
C HIS A 235 -26.36 8.54 28.86
N VAL A 236 -25.25 7.94 29.31
CA VAL A 236 -25.25 6.89 30.35
C VAL A 236 -25.79 7.45 31.66
N ARG A 237 -25.42 8.68 32.05
CA ARG A 237 -25.95 9.36 33.24
C ARG A 237 -27.45 9.58 33.15
N LYS A 238 -27.95 9.99 31.98
CA LYS A 238 -29.38 10.18 31.75
C LYS A 238 -30.17 8.86 31.78
N PHE A 239 -29.56 7.76 31.34
CA PHE A 239 -30.20 6.44 31.31
C PHE A 239 -30.17 5.73 32.67
N PHE A 240 -29.02 5.72 33.36
CA PHE A 240 -28.82 4.98 34.62
C PHE A 240 -28.93 5.85 35.89
N GLY A 241 -28.98 7.17 35.77
CA GLY A 241 -29.06 8.09 36.90
C GLY A 241 -27.72 8.40 37.60
N PHE A 242 -26.65 7.68 37.28
CA PHE A 242 -25.29 7.91 37.79
C PHE A 242 -24.24 7.46 36.77
N VAL A 243 -23.00 7.99 36.90
CA VAL A 243 -21.83 7.58 36.11
C VAL A 243 -20.60 7.55 37.05
N PRO A 244 -19.73 6.53 36.94
CA PRO A 244 -18.48 6.51 37.70
C PRO A 244 -17.53 7.65 37.30
N GLY A 245 -17.03 8.43 38.27
CA GLY A 245 -15.98 9.44 38.05
C GLY A 245 -16.47 10.82 37.56
N SER A 246 -17.64 11.29 37.99
CA SER A 246 -18.26 12.49 37.44
C SER A 246 -17.53 13.81 37.75
N GLU A 247 -16.91 14.42 36.75
CA GLU A 247 -16.72 15.87 36.67
C GLU A 247 -17.94 16.50 35.98
N ASN A 248 -18.46 17.60 36.53
CA ASN A 248 -19.62 18.30 35.97
C ASN A 248 -19.20 19.21 34.83
N ILE A 249 -19.14 18.67 33.62
CA ILE A 249 -18.91 19.42 32.39
C ILE A 249 -20.23 20.09 31.97
N LYS A 250 -20.23 21.43 31.93
CA LYS A 250 -21.44 22.24 31.72
C LYS A 250 -21.86 22.33 30.26
N GLU A 251 -20.92 22.38 29.32
CA GLU A 251 -21.21 22.50 27.89
C GLU A 251 -20.17 21.76 27.04
N ILE A 252 -20.64 21.02 26.03
CA ILE A 252 -19.80 20.33 25.04
C ILE A 252 -20.29 20.78 23.66
N ARG A 253 -19.42 21.44 22.86
CA ARG A 253 -19.74 21.82 21.48
C ARG A 253 -19.68 20.58 20.58
N ILE A 254 -20.79 20.26 19.92
CA ILE A 254 -20.86 19.18 18.93
C ILE A 254 -20.77 19.80 17.53
N PRO A 255 -19.77 19.44 16.71
CA PRO A 255 -19.71 19.90 15.33
C PRO A 255 -20.89 19.34 14.53
N CYS A 256 -21.48 20.17 13.68
CA CYS A 256 -22.58 19.80 12.80
C CYS A 256 -22.07 18.98 11.59
N LEU A 257 -23.00 18.28 10.91
CA LEU A 257 -22.68 17.43 9.75
C LEU A 257 -21.88 18.15 8.64
N ARG A 258 -22.09 19.45 8.47
CA ARG A 258 -21.37 20.25 7.45
C ARG A 258 -19.92 20.51 7.84
N GLU A 259 -19.64 20.73 9.13
CA GLU A 259 -18.28 20.91 9.66
C GLU A 259 -17.48 19.61 9.52
N TRP A 260 -18.07 18.47 9.87
CA TRP A 260 -17.47 17.14 9.64
C TRP A 260 -17.14 16.91 8.16
N GLN A 261 -18.06 17.26 7.26
CA GLN A 261 -17.83 17.12 5.81
C GLN A 261 -16.73 18.03 5.28
N ALA A 262 -16.54 19.22 5.87
CA ALA A 262 -15.52 20.18 5.45
C ALA A 262 -14.09 19.67 5.71
N ILE A 263 -13.87 18.94 6.81
CA ILE A 263 -12.55 18.45 7.22
C ILE A 263 -12.23 17.02 6.75
N SER A 264 -13.24 16.26 6.27
CA SER A 264 -13.09 14.84 5.89
C SER A 264 -12.44 14.60 4.52
N GLY A 265 -12.22 15.64 3.70
CA GLY A 265 -11.68 15.51 2.35
C GLY A 265 -10.17 15.29 2.29
N LEU A 266 -9.62 15.28 1.07
CA LEU A 266 -8.17 15.35 0.85
C LEU A 266 -7.70 16.80 1.05
N ALA A 267 -6.78 17.00 2.00
CA ALA A 267 -6.10 18.27 2.16
C ALA A 267 -5.05 18.42 1.07
N PHE A 268 -5.15 19.50 0.31
CA PHE A 268 -4.12 19.90 -0.63
C PHE A 268 -3.49 21.18 -0.12
N LEU A 269 -2.16 21.26 -0.23
CA LEU A 269 -1.40 22.51 -0.11
C LEU A 269 -2.04 23.56 -1.00
N LYS A 270 -2.82 24.45 -0.38
CA LYS A 270 -3.41 25.58 -1.06
C LYS A 270 -2.60 26.79 -0.67
N ARG A 271 -1.97 27.43 -1.66
CA ARG A 271 -1.38 28.75 -1.46
C ARG A 271 -2.54 29.73 -1.28
N VAL A 272 -2.61 30.40 -0.13
CA VAL A 272 -3.65 31.37 0.18
C VAL A 272 -3.20 32.77 -0.27
N ASP A 273 -1.97 33.15 0.05
CA ASP A 273 -1.31 34.40 -0.36
C ASP A 273 0.19 34.17 -0.69
N GLU A 274 0.93 35.20 -1.14
CA GLU A 274 2.37 35.09 -1.48
C GLU A 274 3.25 34.56 -0.33
N GLU A 275 2.81 34.72 0.93
CA GLU A 275 3.56 34.32 2.13
C GLU A 275 2.94 33.16 2.95
N HIS A 276 1.68 32.78 2.71
CA HIS A 276 0.94 31.85 3.58
C HIS A 276 0.35 30.64 2.84
N TYR A 277 0.55 29.44 3.41
CA TYR A 277 0.03 28.16 2.91
C TYR A 277 -0.93 27.52 3.93
N ASP A 278 -2.07 27.01 3.44
CA ASP A 278 -3.00 26.22 4.27
C ASP A 278 -2.45 24.83 4.53
N TYR A 279 -2.21 24.51 5.81
CA TYR A 279 -1.57 23.26 6.24
C TYR A 279 -2.46 22.01 6.24
N SER A 280 -3.78 22.20 6.30
CA SER A 280 -4.76 21.12 6.29
C SER A 280 -6.16 21.68 6.00
N LEU A 281 -7.15 20.80 5.81
CA LEU A 281 -8.56 21.23 5.72
C LEU A 281 -9.10 21.74 7.06
N LEU A 282 -8.56 21.24 8.17
CA LEU A 282 -8.92 21.69 9.51
C LEU A 282 -8.34 23.09 9.78
N HIS A 283 -7.12 23.36 9.29
CA HIS A 283 -6.52 24.69 9.28
C HIS A 283 -7.36 25.68 8.44
N ASP A 284 -7.73 25.32 7.20
CA ASP A 284 -8.58 26.16 6.35
C ASP A 284 -9.95 26.44 7.01
N TRP A 285 -10.57 25.42 7.64
CA TRP A 285 -11.80 25.60 8.41
C TRP A 285 -11.61 26.57 9.59
N ALA A 286 -10.55 26.40 10.39
CA ALA A 286 -10.28 27.24 11.55
C ALA A 286 -10.04 28.72 11.18
N LEU A 287 -9.31 28.98 10.08
CA LEU A 287 -9.09 30.34 9.56
C LEU A 287 -10.39 30.99 9.09
N LYS A 288 -11.24 30.25 8.36
CA LYS A 288 -12.55 30.74 7.92
C LYS A 288 -13.49 31.03 9.09
N GLU A 289 -13.47 30.18 10.11
CA GLU A 289 -14.27 30.38 11.32
C GLU A 289 -13.83 31.66 12.06
N ARG A 290 -12.52 31.91 12.14
CA ARG A 290 -11.92 33.14 12.71
C ARG A 290 -12.30 34.40 11.93
N ALA A 291 -12.25 34.34 10.59
CA ALA A 291 -12.69 35.44 9.73
C ALA A 291 -14.20 35.71 9.82
N SER A 292 -15.00 34.69 10.13
CA SER A 292 -16.45 34.80 10.34
C SER A 292 -16.85 35.31 11.73
N GLY A 293 -15.88 35.60 12.61
CA GLY A 293 -16.10 36.20 13.93
C GLY A 293 -16.75 35.27 14.96
N LYS A 294 -16.67 33.95 14.79
CA LYS A 294 -17.46 33.00 15.59
C LYS A 294 -16.89 32.58 16.95
N TYR A 295 -15.60 32.79 17.27
CA TYR A 295 -15.07 32.63 18.64
C TYR A 295 -13.88 33.57 18.96
N LEU A 296 -13.81 33.94 20.25
CA LEU A 296 -12.92 34.92 20.91
C LEU A 296 -11.43 34.52 20.94
N ARG A 297 -10.57 35.54 21.07
CA ARG A 297 -9.16 35.43 21.48
C ARG A 297 -9.06 34.54 22.73
N ILE A 298 -8.30 33.46 22.64
CA ILE A 298 -7.70 32.85 23.83
C ILE A 298 -6.54 33.77 24.18
N ASP A 299 -6.60 34.34 25.37
CA ASP A 299 -5.72 35.39 25.87
C ASP A 299 -4.26 35.11 25.52
N GLU A 300 -3.66 36.09 24.83
CA GLU A 300 -2.27 36.45 25.09
C GLU A 300 -2.25 36.94 26.53
N ASP A 301 -1.37 36.40 27.36
CA ASP A 301 -0.90 37.10 28.53
C ASP A 301 0.57 36.74 28.78
N PRO A 302 1.33 37.63 29.43
CA PRO A 302 2.61 38.14 28.91
C PRO A 302 3.86 37.43 29.45
#